data_AF-A0A7C3Q900-F1
#
_entry.id   AF-A0A7C3Q900-F1
#
_cell.length_a   1.000
_cell.length_b   1.000
_cell.length_c   1.000
_cell.angle_alpha   90.00
_cell.angle_beta   90.00
_cell.angle_gamma   90.00
#
_symmetry.space_group_name_H-M   'P 1'
#
loop_
_entity.id
_entity.type
_entity.pdbx_description
1 polymer ?
#
loop_
_entity_poly.entity_id
_entity_poly.type
_entity_poly.pdbx_seq_one_letter_code
_entity_poly.pdbx_strand_id
1 'polypeptide(L)' 'PREVFAQLLEKLNCGGYLAIQTEFHSNEQASFQKWWYPQDETHIVFFRPKTFRVLCEIYGCQFVLDNAKNMVVMKKL' A
#
# COMPACT_ATOMS: atom_id res chain seq x y z
N PRO A 1 0.81 -10.48 -0.87
CA PRO A 1 1.34 -9.12 -1.17
C PRO A 1 2.84 -8.92 -0.94
N ARG A 2 3.47 -9.60 0.04
CA ARG A 2 4.91 -9.46 0.35
C ARG A 2 5.83 -9.79 -0.84
N GLU A 3 5.61 -10.93 -1.49
CA GLU A 3 6.42 -11.37 -2.65
C GLU A 3 6.38 -10.36 -3.80
N VAL A 4 5.17 -9.94 -4.21
CA VAL A 4 4.98 -8.95 -5.28
C VAL A 4 5.61 -7.61 -4.90
N PHE A 5 5.49 -7.18 -3.65
CA PHE A 5 6.11 -5.93 -3.18
C PHE A 5 7.65 -5.99 -3.28
N ALA A 6 8.26 -7.11 -2.88
CA ALA A 6 9.69 -7.32 -3.02
C ALA A 6 10.13 -7.28 -4.49
N GLN A 7 9.41 -7.98 -5.38
CA GLN A 7 9.69 -7.98 -6.82
C GLN A 7 9.59 -6.57 -7.45
N LEU A 8 8.65 -5.75 -7.01
CA LEU A 8 8.53 -4.36 -7.47
C LEU A 8 9.72 -3.51 -7.01
N LEU A 9 10.16 -3.68 -5.75
CA LEU A 9 11.34 -2.98 -5.23
C LEU A 9 12.65 -3.41 -5.90
N GLU A 10 12.79 -4.68 -6.27
CA GLU A 10 13.97 -5.17 -6.98
C GLU A 10 14.16 -4.49 -8.33
N LYS A 11 13.07 -4.10 -9.00
CA LYS A 11 13.09 -3.38 -10.29
C LYS A 11 13.53 -1.92 -10.18
N LEU A 12 13.60 -1.36 -8.98
CA LEU A 12 14.03 0.02 -8.76
C LEU A 12 15.53 0.09 -8.51
N ASN A 13 16.17 1.12 -9.06
CA ASN A 13 17.51 1.52 -8.64
C ASN A 13 17.46 2.10 -7.22
N CYS A 14 18.61 2.09 -6.53
CA CYS A 14 18.78 2.82 -5.27
C CYS A 14 18.34 4.29 -5.46
N GLY A 15 17.53 4.80 -4.54
CA GLY A 15 16.92 6.12 -4.63
C GLY A 15 15.68 6.24 -5.53
N GLY A 16 15.30 5.16 -6.23
CA GLY A 16 14.09 5.11 -7.05
C GLY A 16 12.80 5.11 -6.24
N TYR A 17 11.72 5.61 -6.84
CA TYR A 17 10.41 5.74 -6.20
C TYR A 17 9.44 4.67 -6.67
N LEU A 18 8.68 4.10 -5.71
CA LEU A 18 7.54 3.24 -5.96
C LEU A 18 6.26 3.97 -5.54
N ALA A 19 5.40 4.31 -6.51
CA ALA A 19 4.07 4.84 -6.26
C ALA A 19 3.03 3.74 -6.49
N ILE A 20 2.17 3.52 -5.50
CA ILE A 20 1.08 2.52 -5.56
C ILE A 20 -0.25 3.25 -5.34
N GLN A 21 -1.23 2.93 -6.19
CA GLN A 21 -2.60 3.37 -6.01
C GLN A 21 -3.48 2.17 -5.63
N THR A 22 -4.12 2.23 -4.46
CA THR A 22 -5.09 1.26 -3.94
C THR A 22 -6.01 1.95 -2.95
N GLU A 23 -7.33 1.74 -3.05
CA GLU A 23 -8.29 2.43 -2.19
C GLU A 23 -8.14 1.95 -0.73
N PHE A 24 -7.97 2.89 0.20
CA PHE A 24 -7.79 2.61 1.62
C PHE A 24 -9.12 2.61 2.35
N HIS A 25 -9.30 1.64 3.26
CA HIS A 25 -10.45 1.68 4.16
C HIS A 25 -10.20 2.62 5.35
N SER A 26 -11.27 3.23 5.86
CA SER A 26 -11.22 4.19 6.98
C SER A 26 -10.88 3.57 8.33
N ASN A 27 -10.79 2.22 8.42
CA ASN A 27 -10.59 1.45 9.66
C ASN A 27 -11.71 1.61 10.70
N GLU A 28 -12.87 2.04 10.24
CA GLU A 28 -14.11 2.05 11.01
C GLU A 28 -14.99 0.93 10.49
N GLN A 29 -15.47 0.07 11.40
CA GLN A 29 -16.26 -1.09 11.04
C GLN A 29 -17.53 -0.72 10.26
N ALA A 30 -18.25 0.31 10.71
CA ALA A 30 -19.49 0.76 10.08
C ALA A 30 -19.26 1.29 8.66
N SER A 31 -18.17 2.02 8.44
CA SER A 31 -17.78 2.55 7.15
C SER A 31 -17.31 1.44 6.21
N PHE A 32 -16.56 0.46 6.73
CA PHE A 32 -16.11 -0.71 5.96
C PHE A 32 -17.28 -1.57 5.47
N GLN A 33 -18.30 -1.81 6.31
CA GLN A 33 -19.49 -2.60 5.94
C GLN A 33 -20.35 -1.95 4.85
N LYS A 34 -20.36 -0.62 4.76
CA LYS A 34 -21.12 0.14 3.76
C LYS A 34 -20.33 0.41 2.48
N TRP A 35 -19.04 0.11 2.48
CA TRP A 35 -18.17 0.34 1.34
C TRP A 35 -18.43 -0.71 0.27
N TRP A 36 -18.41 -0.29 -0.99
CA TRP A 36 -18.67 -1.19 -2.13
C TRP A 36 -17.51 -2.17 -2.37
N TYR A 37 -16.28 -1.80 -2.01
CA TYR A 37 -15.08 -2.51 -2.44
C TYR A 37 -14.94 -3.95 -1.89
N PRO A 38 -15.40 -4.29 -0.67
CA PRO A 38 -15.48 -5.68 -0.22
C PRO A 38 -16.46 -6.57 -0.98
N GLN A 39 -17.34 -6.00 -1.80
CA GLN A 39 -18.24 -6.75 -2.68
C GLN A 39 -17.66 -6.92 -4.09
N ASP A 40 -16.49 -6.36 -4.38
CA ASP A 40 -15.82 -6.53 -5.67
C ASP A 40 -15.16 -7.91 -5.73
N GLU A 41 -15.62 -8.78 -6.62
CA GLU A 41 -15.11 -10.16 -6.78
C GLU A 41 -13.64 -10.21 -7.23
N THR A 42 -13.12 -9.13 -7.82
CA THR A 42 -11.70 -9.03 -8.19
C THR A 42 -10.81 -8.64 -7.02
N HIS A 43 -11.40 -8.22 -5.90
CA HIS A 43 -10.67 -7.77 -4.73
C HIS A 43 -10.05 -8.94 -3.96
N ILE A 44 -8.75 -8.84 -3.67
CA ILE A 44 -8.00 -9.89 -2.96
C ILE A 44 -7.70 -9.51 -1.51
N VAL A 45 -7.25 -8.27 -1.27
CA VAL A 45 -6.80 -7.81 0.06
C VAL A 45 -6.83 -6.29 0.21
N PHE A 46 -7.22 -5.82 1.39
CA PHE A 46 -7.25 -4.39 1.72
C PHE A 46 -5.93 -3.90 2.30
N PHE A 47 -5.59 -2.66 1.95
CA PHE A 47 -4.42 -1.97 2.47
C PHE A 47 -4.81 -0.67 3.17
N ARG A 48 -3.90 -0.23 4.03
CA ARG A 48 -3.88 1.12 4.59
C ARG A 48 -2.45 1.67 4.52
N PRO A 49 -2.25 2.98 4.68
CA PRO A 49 -0.91 3.56 4.79
C PRO A 49 -0.04 2.86 5.84
N LYS A 50 -0.64 2.39 6.95
CA LYS A 50 0.07 1.60 7.98
C LYS A 50 0.70 0.32 7.42
N THR A 51 0.03 -0.38 6.50
CA THR A 51 0.56 -1.59 5.89
C THR A 51 1.85 -1.31 5.14
N PHE A 52 1.89 -0.21 4.38
CA PHE A 52 3.08 0.19 3.63
C PHE A 52 4.21 0.68 4.53
N ARG A 53 3.92 1.32 5.67
CA ARG A 53 4.95 1.65 6.68
C ARG A 53 5.64 0.39 7.21
N VAL A 54 4.86 -0.64 7.55
CA VAL A 54 5.40 -1.94 7.99
C VAL A 54 6.23 -2.60 6.89
N LEU A 55 5.78 -2.55 5.63
CA LEU A 55 6.55 -3.06 4.50
C LEU A 55 7.88 -2.30 4.31
N CYS A 56 7.86 -0.97 4.44
CA CYS A 56 9.09 -0.16 4.39
C CYS A 56 10.11 -0.59 5.45
N GLU A 57 9.67 -0.83 6.69
CA GLU A 57 10.53 -1.33 7.78
C GLU A 57 11.12 -2.71 7.46
N ILE A 58 10.32 -3.62 6.90
CA ILE A 58 10.76 -4.99 6.56
C ILE A 58 11.79 -4.98 5.42
N TYR A 59 11.59 -4.15 4.39
CA TYR A 59 12.34 -4.19 3.13
C TYR A 59 13.39 -3.08 3.01
N GLY A 60 13.65 -2.31 4.07
CA GLY A 60 14.65 -1.24 4.05
C GLY A 60 14.32 -0.15 3.04
N CYS A 61 13.07 0.30 3.00
CA CYS A 61 12.62 1.40 2.16
C CYS A 61 12.17 2.58 3.03
N GLN A 62 12.17 3.78 2.46
CA GLN A 62 11.62 4.96 3.10
C GLN A 62 10.16 5.15 2.69
N PHE A 63 9.27 5.28 3.67
CA PHE A 63 7.92 5.79 3.44
C PHE A 63 7.99 7.31 3.17
N VAL A 64 7.50 7.77 2.02
CA VAL A 64 7.62 9.18 1.63
C VAL A 64 6.36 9.95 1.97
N LEU A 65 5.22 9.54 1.44
CA LEU A 65 3.93 10.19 1.68
C LEU A 65 2.75 9.27 1.34
N ASP A 66 1.57 9.64 1.83
CA ASP A 66 0.28 9.13 1.39
C ASP A 66 -0.74 10.26 1.32
N ASN A 67 -1.81 10.08 0.53
CA ASN A 67 -2.90 11.04 0.43
C ASN A 67 -4.11 10.68 1.32
N ALA A 68 -3.94 9.72 2.25
CA ALA A 68 -4.97 9.14 3.12
C ALA A 68 -6.20 8.52 2.41
N LYS A 69 -6.23 8.51 1.08
CA LYS A 69 -7.36 8.03 0.28
C LYS A 69 -7.00 6.76 -0.47
N ASN A 70 -6.01 6.84 -1.35
CA ASN A 70 -5.70 5.75 -2.25
C ASN A 70 -4.28 5.73 -2.82
N MET A 71 -3.40 6.64 -2.42
CA MET A 71 -2.06 6.72 -2.99
C MET A 71 -1.02 6.71 -1.90
N VAL A 72 0.06 5.96 -2.13
CA VAL A 72 1.25 5.90 -1.29
C VAL A 72 2.50 5.97 -2.17
N VAL A 73 3.52 6.68 -1.69
CA VAL A 73 4.83 6.77 -2.34
C VAL A 73 5.90 6.32 -1.36
N MET A 74 6.80 5.47 -1.84
CA MET A 74 7.94 4.95 -1.11
C MET A 74 9.21 5.15 -1.94
N LYS A 75 10.37 5.18 -1.28
CA LYS A 75 11.67 5.31 -1.91
C LYS A 75 12.56 4.14 -1.49
N LYS A 76 13.17 3.48 -2.47
CA LYS A 76 14.17 2.43 -2.21
C LYS A 76 15.44 3.09 -1.68
N LEU A 77 15.96 2.59 -0.56
CA LEU A 77 17.23 3.02 0.01
C LEU A 77 18.41 2.39 -0.72
#